data_AF-A0A6M0RQ42-F1
#
_entry.id   AF-A0A6M0RQ42-F1
#
_cell.length_a   1.000
_cell.length_b   1.000
_cell.length_c   1.000
_cell.angle_alpha   90.00
_cell.angle_beta   90.00
_cell.angle_gamma   90.00
#
_symmetry.space_group_name_H-M   'P 1'
#
loop_
_entity.id
_entity.type
_entity.pdbx_description
1 polymer ?
#
loop_
_entity_poly.entity_id
_entity_poly.type
_entity_poly.pdbx_seq_one_letter_code
_entity_poly.pdbx_strand_id
1 'polypeptide(L)'
;MLKKLFPNRTHRQLISLVLGLMFTLSLGGIGGCQSPVTSLETAQATLTKQVLPKINVASNLVSDEVASRYTVDQIAEPLPDIENFPLYGAQPRADQLYLEIYSSSEKANIDRQNERWLVEVADAFNQRQEKSSSGKVIQVGIRQIASGTAARLIGAGVAQPTGYS
;
A
#
# COMPACT_ATOMS: atom_id res chain seq x y z
N MET A 1 -40.27 65.36 11.77
CA MET A 1 -40.19 65.72 10.34
C MET A 1 -38.94 65.06 9.75
N LEU A 2 -39.13 63.97 8.99
CA LEU A 2 -38.09 63.19 8.30
C LEU A 2 -37.25 64.09 7.38
N LYS A 3 -35.92 64.14 7.57
CA LYS A 3 -34.99 64.62 6.54
C LYS A 3 -33.98 63.53 6.17
N LYS A 4 -34.46 62.71 5.24
CA LYS A 4 -33.77 62.00 4.15
C LYS A 4 -32.26 61.72 4.34
N LEU A 5 -31.98 60.47 4.71
CA LEU A 5 -30.77 59.74 4.30
C LEU A 5 -30.65 59.81 2.77
N PHE A 6 -29.77 60.66 2.24
CA PHE A 6 -29.24 60.48 0.90
C PHE A 6 -27.82 59.94 1.04
N PRO A 7 -27.59 58.63 0.78
CA PRO A 7 -26.23 58.12 0.75
C PRO A 7 -25.52 58.75 -0.45
N ASN A 8 -24.36 59.33 -0.18
CA ASN A 8 -23.48 59.95 -1.16
C ASN A 8 -23.27 59.02 -2.36
N ARG A 9 -23.12 59.56 -3.58
CA ARG A 9 -23.01 58.77 -4.82
C ARG A 9 -21.93 57.68 -4.75
N THR A 10 -20.84 57.97 -4.03
CA THR A 10 -19.75 57.04 -3.70
C THR A 10 -20.16 55.93 -2.74
N HIS A 11 -21.01 56.22 -1.76
CA HIS A 11 -21.56 55.25 -0.81
C HIS A 11 -22.51 54.25 -1.47
N ARG A 12 -23.33 54.71 -2.43
CA ARG A 12 -24.20 53.81 -3.23
C ARG A 12 -23.39 52.85 -4.08
N GLN A 13 -22.26 53.30 -4.65
CA GLN A 13 -21.35 52.46 -5.44
C GLN A 13 -20.58 51.47 -4.56
N LEU A 14 -20.13 51.88 -3.36
CA LEU A 14 -19.50 50.99 -2.39
C LEU A 14 -20.46 49.90 -1.88
N ILE A 15 -21.70 50.26 -1.55
CA ILE A 15 -22.71 49.28 -1.10
C ILE A 15 -23.01 48.27 -2.20
N SER A 16 -23.16 48.71 -3.45
CA SER A 16 -23.44 47.80 -4.58
C SER A 16 -22.24 46.91 -4.93
N LEU A 17 -21.01 47.39 -4.77
CA LEU A 17 -19.80 46.58 -4.94
C LEU A 17 -19.66 45.52 -3.83
N VAL A 18 -19.94 45.89 -2.57
CA VAL A 18 -19.91 44.95 -1.43
C VAL A 18 -21.03 43.92 -1.53
N LEU A 19 -22.25 44.31 -1.95
CA LEU A 19 -23.36 43.38 -2.13
C LEU A 19 -23.10 42.41 -3.29
N GLY A 20 -22.52 42.90 -4.39
CA GLY A 20 -22.11 42.08 -5.53
C GLY A 20 -21.01 41.08 -5.15
N LEU A 21 -20.00 41.53 -4.40
CA LEU A 21 -18.93 40.67 -3.89
C LEU A 21 -19.49 39.57 -2.97
N MET A 22 -20.38 39.93 -2.03
CA MET A 22 -21.04 38.96 -1.14
C MET A 22 -21.91 37.95 -1.89
N PHE A 23 -22.60 38.37 -2.96
CA PHE A 23 -23.40 37.46 -3.79
C PHE A 23 -22.52 36.51 -4.63
N THR A 24 -21.35 36.98 -5.10
CA THR A 24 -20.39 36.12 -5.81
C THR A 24 -19.68 35.12 -4.87
N LEU A 25 -19.40 35.53 -3.63
CA LEU A 25 -18.80 34.65 -2.61
C LEU A 25 -19.79 33.61 -2.07
N SER A 26 -21.09 33.93 -1.99
CA SER A 26 -22.12 32.97 -1.57
C SER A 26 -22.45 31.94 -2.66
N LEU A 27 -22.33 32.28 -3.95
CA LEU A 27 -22.48 31.31 -5.05
C LEU A 27 -21.24 30.41 -5.25
N GLY A 28 -20.06 30.83 -4.82
CA GLY A 28 -18.82 30.03 -4.91
C GLY A 28 -18.69 28.89 -3.90
N GLY A 29 -19.56 28.83 -2.87
CA GLY A 29 -19.44 27.92 -1.74
C GLY A 29 -20.10 26.54 -1.87
N ILE A 30 -20.75 26.22 -3.01
CA ILE A 30 -21.54 24.98 -3.17
C ILE A 30 -20.76 23.89 -3.96
N GLY A 31 -19.56 24.17 -4.43
CA GLY A 31 -18.77 23.22 -5.22
C GLY A 31 -17.69 22.51 -4.41
N GLY A 32 -18.04 21.45 -3.67
CA GLY A 32 -17.01 20.50 -3.22
C GLY A 32 -17.19 19.83 -1.86
N CYS A 33 -18.41 19.49 -1.44
CA CYS A 33 -18.57 18.53 -0.34
C CYS A 33 -18.38 17.11 -0.90
N GLN A 34 -17.15 16.60 -0.89
CA GLN A 34 -16.92 15.17 -1.12
C GLN A 34 -17.54 14.42 0.06
N SER A 35 -18.60 13.66 -0.20
CA SER A 35 -19.25 12.85 0.82
C SER A 35 -18.23 11.87 1.42
N PRO A 36 -18.10 11.79 2.75
CA PRO A 36 -17.17 10.87 3.38
C PRO A 36 -17.54 9.43 3.02
N VAL A 37 -16.53 8.63 2.65
CA VAL A 37 -16.71 7.21 2.33
C VAL A 37 -16.82 6.43 3.63
N THR A 38 -18.05 6.14 4.05
CA THR A 38 -18.33 5.50 5.36
C THR A 38 -19.02 4.14 5.24
N SER A 39 -19.34 3.70 4.03
CA SER A 39 -20.00 2.43 3.76
C SER A 39 -19.48 1.79 2.47
N LEU A 40 -19.72 0.47 2.33
CA LEU A 40 -19.37 -0.25 1.10
C LEU A 40 -20.03 0.38 -0.14
N GLU A 41 -21.30 0.75 -0.02
CA GLU A 41 -22.07 1.32 -1.12
C GLU A 41 -21.56 2.71 -1.52
N THR A 42 -21.21 3.55 -0.54
CA THR A 42 -20.59 4.87 -0.81
C THR A 42 -19.18 4.73 -1.40
N ALA A 43 -18.42 3.72 -0.97
CA ALA A 43 -17.10 3.39 -1.54
C ALA A 43 -17.22 2.98 -3.01
N GLN A 44 -18.16 2.08 -3.33
CA GLN A 44 -18.39 1.62 -4.70
C GLN A 44 -18.86 2.76 -5.61
N ALA A 45 -19.78 3.60 -5.13
CA ALA A 45 -20.25 4.76 -5.89
C ALA A 45 -19.11 5.77 -6.16
N THR A 46 -18.25 6.00 -5.16
CA THR A 46 -17.10 6.90 -5.28
C THR A 46 -16.07 6.33 -6.27
N LEU A 47 -15.75 5.05 -6.16
CA LEU A 47 -14.84 4.36 -7.07
C LEU A 47 -15.32 4.50 -8.52
N THR A 48 -16.57 4.13 -8.80
CA THR A 48 -17.10 4.12 -10.16
C THR A 48 -17.27 5.52 -10.75
N LYS A 49 -17.71 6.49 -9.96
CA LYS A 49 -18.06 7.83 -10.48
C LYS A 49 -16.90 8.82 -10.46
N GLN A 50 -15.97 8.69 -9.51
CA GLN A 50 -14.96 9.72 -9.28
C GLN A 50 -13.54 9.24 -9.56
N VAL A 51 -13.26 7.94 -9.40
CA VAL A 51 -11.92 7.37 -9.51
C VAL A 51 -11.71 6.72 -10.87
N LEU A 52 -12.55 5.74 -11.26
CA LEU A 52 -12.42 5.01 -12.52
C LEU A 52 -12.35 5.91 -13.77
N PRO A 53 -13.18 6.98 -13.90
CA PRO A 53 -13.12 7.84 -15.09
C PRO A 53 -11.82 8.63 -15.23
N LYS A 54 -11.04 8.75 -14.16
CA LYS A 54 -9.74 9.44 -14.15
C LYS A 54 -8.56 8.51 -14.40
N ILE A 55 -8.80 7.20 -14.40
CA ILE A 55 -7.77 6.20 -14.69
C ILE A 55 -7.80 5.94 -16.19
N ASN A 56 -6.72 6.35 -16.87
CA ASN A 56 -6.53 6.02 -18.28
C ASN A 56 -5.62 4.79 -18.35
N VAL A 57 -6.16 3.66 -18.80
CA VAL A 57 -5.39 2.42 -18.91
C VAL A 57 -4.66 2.40 -20.25
N ALA A 58 -3.35 2.57 -20.22
CA ALA A 58 -2.50 2.35 -21.38
C ALA A 58 -1.96 0.92 -21.33
N SER A 59 -2.32 0.09 -22.31
CA SER A 59 -1.70 -1.22 -22.51
C SER A 59 -0.42 -1.02 -23.32
N ASN A 60 0.66 -0.60 -22.66
CA ASN A 60 1.98 -0.74 -23.26
C ASN A 60 2.35 -2.22 -23.15
N LEU A 61 2.29 -2.95 -24.25
CA LEU A 61 2.91 -4.27 -24.33
C LEU A 61 4.42 -4.05 -24.24
N VAL A 62 4.96 -4.20 -23.04
CA VAL A 62 6.40 -4.32 -22.84
C VAL A 62 6.77 -5.67 -23.43
N SER A 63 7.68 -5.72 -24.41
CA SER A 63 8.16 -7.00 -24.92
C SER A 63 8.81 -7.77 -23.77
N ASP A 64 8.67 -9.10 -23.76
CA ASP A 64 9.26 -9.96 -22.73
C ASP A 64 10.76 -9.69 -22.55
N GLU A 65 11.44 -9.30 -23.63
CA GLU A 65 12.85 -8.92 -23.62
C GLU A 65 13.13 -7.58 -22.91
N VAL A 66 12.22 -6.60 -22.94
CA VAL A 66 12.36 -5.36 -22.18
C VAL A 66 11.95 -5.58 -20.72
N ALA A 67 10.92 -6.40 -20.47
CA ALA A 67 10.51 -6.79 -19.12
C ALA A 67 11.60 -7.59 -18.39
N SER A 68 12.32 -8.46 -19.10
CA SER A 68 13.43 -9.24 -18.54
C SER A 68 14.62 -8.37 -18.14
N ARG A 69 14.91 -7.28 -18.88
CA ARG A 69 15.97 -6.32 -18.55
C ARG A 69 15.69 -5.54 -17.26
N TYR A 70 14.43 -5.19 -16.98
CA TYR A 70 14.05 -4.62 -15.68
C TYR A 70 14.09 -5.62 -14.52
N THR A 71 14.21 -6.92 -14.81
CA THR A 71 14.25 -7.96 -13.79
C THR A 71 15.68 -8.38 -13.43
N VAL A 72 16.69 -8.16 -14.28
CA VAL A 72 18.04 -8.71 -14.00
C VAL A 72 19.23 -7.94 -14.63
N ASP A 73 19.09 -6.70 -15.11
CA ASP A 73 20.27 -6.03 -15.65
C ASP A 73 21.16 -5.39 -14.58
N GLN A 74 22.29 -6.10 -14.38
CA GLN A 74 23.53 -5.76 -13.71
C GLN A 74 23.59 -5.95 -12.19
N ILE A 75 24.15 -7.10 -11.84
CA ILE A 75 24.54 -7.51 -10.50
C ILE A 75 25.84 -6.78 -10.12
N ALA A 76 25.79 -5.99 -9.04
CA ALA A 76 26.99 -5.80 -8.23
C ALA A 76 27.19 -7.10 -7.44
N GLU A 77 28.10 -7.96 -7.90
CA GLU A 77 28.62 -9.05 -7.10
C GLU A 77 29.49 -8.46 -5.98
N PRO A 78 29.47 -9.02 -4.75
CA PRO A 78 28.79 -10.25 -4.36
C PRO A 78 27.32 -10.07 -3.93
N LEU A 79 26.48 -11.08 -4.22
CA LEU A 79 25.15 -11.21 -3.59
C LEU A 79 25.27 -11.35 -2.06
N PRO A 80 24.35 -10.75 -1.28
CA PRO A 80 24.36 -10.88 0.18
C PRO A 80 24.00 -12.30 0.61
N ASP A 81 24.66 -12.79 1.66
CA ASP A 81 24.30 -14.05 2.30
C ASP A 81 22.87 -13.98 2.86
N ILE A 82 22.14 -15.10 2.80
CA ILE A 82 20.77 -15.23 3.30
C ILE A 82 20.70 -14.95 4.82
N GLU A 83 21.76 -15.26 5.55
CA GLU A 83 21.81 -15.04 7.00
C GLU A 83 21.95 -13.57 7.41
N ASN A 84 22.20 -12.67 6.45
CA ASN A 84 22.15 -11.23 6.70
C ASN A 84 20.72 -10.70 6.81
N PHE A 85 19.72 -11.49 6.38
CA PHE A 85 18.32 -11.10 6.43
C PHE A 85 17.67 -11.63 7.71
N PRO A 86 16.96 -10.79 8.48
CA PRO A 86 16.40 -11.22 9.74
C PRO A 86 15.27 -12.23 9.51
N LEU A 87 15.22 -13.22 10.41
CA LEU A 87 14.23 -14.28 10.43
C LEU A 87 13.30 -14.09 11.63
N TYR A 88 12.00 -14.00 11.37
CA TYR A 88 10.95 -13.87 12.38
C TYR A 88 10.06 -15.11 12.43
N GLY A 89 9.29 -15.26 13.51
CA GLY A 89 8.48 -16.44 13.75
C GLY A 89 9.33 -17.64 14.19
N ALA A 90 9.06 -18.82 13.63
CA ALA A 90 9.78 -20.02 14.02
C ALA A 90 11.21 -20.04 13.49
N GLN A 91 12.10 -20.60 14.32
CA GLN A 91 13.47 -20.92 13.94
C GLN A 91 13.55 -22.36 13.42
N PRO A 92 14.43 -22.66 12.44
CA PRO A 92 14.59 -24.01 11.91
C PRO A 92 15.06 -24.98 13.00
N ARG A 93 14.35 -26.10 13.15
CA ARG A 93 14.69 -27.19 14.10
C ARG A 93 14.44 -28.56 13.47
N ALA A 94 15.28 -29.53 13.81
CA ALA A 94 15.30 -30.87 13.20
C ALA A 94 14.06 -31.73 13.52
N ASP A 95 13.40 -31.48 14.64
CA ASP A 95 12.23 -32.22 15.12
C ASP A 95 10.90 -31.75 14.49
N GLN A 96 10.94 -30.71 13.66
CA GLN A 96 9.77 -30.06 13.08
C GLN A 96 9.76 -30.10 11.55
N LEU A 97 8.57 -29.93 10.98
CA LEU A 97 8.45 -29.61 9.57
C LEU A 97 8.54 -28.08 9.42
N TYR A 98 9.71 -27.61 9.02
CA TYR A 98 10.00 -26.18 8.89
C TYR A 98 9.71 -25.66 7.48
N LEU A 99 8.97 -24.55 7.40
CA LEU A 99 8.67 -23.82 6.18
C LEU A 99 9.17 -22.39 6.33
N GLU A 100 9.99 -21.93 5.40
CA GLU A 100 10.45 -20.54 5.35
C GLU A 100 9.76 -19.78 4.22
N ILE A 101 9.23 -18.61 4.53
CA ILE A 101 8.60 -17.70 3.57
C ILE A 101 9.44 -16.44 3.45
N TYR A 102 9.81 -16.09 2.22
CA TYR A 102 10.54 -14.86 1.93
C TYR A 102 9.54 -13.74 1.67
N SER A 103 9.67 -12.64 2.39
CA SER A 103 8.71 -11.54 2.30
C SER A 103 9.39 -10.19 2.37
N SER A 104 8.83 -9.22 1.64
CA SER A 104 9.32 -7.84 1.64
C SER A 104 9.22 -7.20 3.02
N SER A 105 10.02 -6.15 3.22
CA SER A 105 10.04 -5.36 4.45
C SER A 105 8.64 -4.89 4.82
N GLU A 106 7.83 -4.39 3.89
CA GLU A 106 6.50 -3.82 4.17
C GLU A 106 5.49 -4.85 4.69
N LYS A 107 5.79 -6.14 4.61
CA LYS A 107 4.91 -7.23 5.06
C LYS A 107 5.48 -8.00 6.26
N ALA A 108 6.79 -7.88 6.51
CA ALA A 108 7.53 -8.60 7.53
C ALA A 108 8.32 -7.68 8.49
N ASN A 109 8.02 -6.38 8.51
CA ASN A 109 8.71 -5.38 9.32
C ASN A 109 8.10 -5.33 10.73
N ILE A 110 8.79 -5.92 11.70
CA ILE A 110 8.34 -5.98 13.10
C ILE A 110 8.29 -4.62 13.80
N ASP A 111 9.01 -3.62 13.30
CA ASP A 111 9.12 -2.29 13.90
C ASP A 111 7.93 -1.38 13.55
N ARG A 112 7.11 -1.79 12.56
CA ARG A 112 5.92 -1.05 12.13
C ARG A 112 4.68 -1.91 12.24
N GLN A 113 3.76 -1.51 13.11
CA GLN A 113 2.56 -2.28 13.43
C GLN A 113 1.68 -2.61 12.20
N ASN A 114 1.65 -1.74 11.19
CA ASN A 114 0.90 -1.94 9.96
C ASN A 114 1.66 -2.74 8.87
N GLU A 115 2.93 -3.08 9.10
CA GLU A 115 3.82 -3.74 8.13
C GLU A 115 4.33 -5.10 8.60
N ARG A 116 3.77 -5.65 9.69
CA ARG A 116 4.16 -6.94 10.30
C ARG A 116 3.15 -8.07 10.15
N TRP A 117 2.10 -7.86 9.35
CA TRP A 117 0.95 -8.76 9.32
C TRP A 117 1.32 -10.22 9.00
N LEU A 118 2.32 -10.45 8.14
CA LEU A 118 2.70 -11.82 7.78
C LEU A 118 3.40 -12.54 8.93
N VAL A 119 4.17 -11.79 9.74
CA VAL A 119 4.79 -12.31 10.96
C VAL A 119 3.72 -12.69 11.97
N GLU A 120 2.71 -11.83 12.16
CA GLU A 120 1.60 -12.11 13.09
C GLU A 120 0.80 -13.35 12.68
N VAL A 121 0.56 -13.53 11.37
CA VAL A 121 -0.12 -14.72 10.84
C VAL A 121 0.74 -15.98 11.06
N ALA A 122 2.05 -15.90 10.85
CA ALA A 122 2.97 -17.00 11.10
C ALA A 122 3.01 -17.38 12.59
N ASP A 123 3.10 -16.39 13.48
CA ASP A 123 3.07 -16.61 14.93
C ASP A 123 1.76 -17.26 15.38
N ALA A 124 0.62 -16.75 14.90
CA ALA A 124 -0.69 -17.33 15.19
C ALA A 124 -0.83 -18.76 14.65
N PHE A 125 -0.25 -19.07 13.47
CA PHE A 125 -0.20 -20.43 12.95
C PHE A 125 0.66 -21.33 13.84
N ASN A 126 1.88 -20.89 14.17
CA ASN A 126 2.85 -21.66 14.95
C ASN A 126 2.31 -22.01 16.35
N GLN A 127 1.53 -21.11 16.96
CA GLN A 127 0.89 -21.34 18.25
C GLN A 127 -0.15 -22.47 18.23
N ARG A 128 -0.77 -22.77 17.07
CA ARG A 128 -1.75 -23.87 16.96
C ARG A 128 -1.10 -25.25 16.98
N GLN A 129 0.22 -25.36 16.79
CA GLN A 129 0.94 -26.63 16.80
C GLN A 129 0.35 -27.68 15.84
N GLU A 130 -0.09 -27.24 14.66
CA GLU A 130 -0.66 -28.10 13.64
C GLU A 130 0.32 -29.19 13.23
N LYS A 131 -0.18 -30.41 12.99
CA LYS A 131 0.66 -31.55 12.60
C LYS A 131 0.45 -31.89 11.13
N SER A 132 1.54 -32.23 10.46
CA SER A 132 1.48 -32.81 9.11
C SER A 132 0.90 -34.23 9.14
N SER A 133 0.62 -34.78 7.95
CA SER A 133 0.26 -36.20 7.79
C SER A 133 1.32 -37.16 8.35
N SER A 134 2.57 -36.73 8.46
CA SER A 134 3.66 -37.50 9.07
C SER A 134 3.74 -37.35 10.60
N GLY A 135 2.82 -36.60 11.23
CA GLY A 135 2.78 -36.36 12.67
C GLY A 135 3.76 -35.32 13.20
N LYS A 136 4.59 -34.71 12.33
CA LYS A 136 5.53 -33.63 12.72
C LYS A 136 4.77 -32.32 12.88
N VAL A 137 5.14 -31.52 13.88
CA VAL A 137 4.60 -30.17 14.04
C VAL A 137 5.12 -29.28 12.92
N ILE A 138 4.21 -28.54 12.27
CA ILE A 138 4.53 -27.57 11.23
C ILE A 138 4.91 -26.26 11.90
N GLN A 139 6.00 -25.67 11.46
CA GLN A 139 6.52 -24.40 11.98
C GLN A 139 6.95 -23.51 10.82
N VAL A 140 6.54 -22.24 10.86
CA VAL A 140 6.71 -21.26 9.79
C VAL A 140 7.61 -20.13 10.25
N GLY A 141 8.69 -19.89 9.50
CA GLY A 141 9.55 -18.72 9.64
C GLY A 141 9.35 -17.73 8.50
N ILE A 142 9.45 -16.44 8.80
CA ILE A 142 9.35 -15.35 7.82
C ILE A 142 10.71 -14.66 7.72
N ARG A 143 11.39 -14.82 6.58
CA ARG A 143 12.63 -14.09 6.31
C ARG A 143 12.32 -12.78 5.62
N GLN A 144 12.76 -11.68 6.21
CA GLN A 144 12.53 -10.34 5.68
C GLN A 144 13.57 -10.03 4.61
N ILE A 145 13.17 -10.18 3.35
CA ILE A 145 14.01 -9.93 2.18
C ILE A 145 13.20 -9.20 1.11
N ALA A 146 13.76 -8.10 0.58
CA ALA A 146 13.15 -7.37 -0.51
C ALA A 146 12.91 -8.29 -1.72
N SER A 147 11.76 -8.19 -2.38
CA SER A 147 11.33 -9.13 -3.42
C SER A 147 12.33 -9.25 -4.58
N GLY A 148 12.91 -8.14 -5.03
CA GLY A 148 13.95 -8.15 -6.06
C GLY A 148 15.21 -8.91 -5.61
N THR A 149 15.64 -8.75 -4.36
CA THR A 149 16.78 -9.48 -3.81
C THR A 149 16.46 -10.96 -3.64
N ALA A 150 15.27 -11.31 -3.15
CA ALA A 150 14.82 -12.69 -3.02
C ALA A 150 14.79 -13.41 -4.38
N ALA A 151 14.22 -12.77 -5.40
CA ALA A 151 14.20 -13.32 -6.76
C ALA A 151 15.61 -13.56 -7.30
N ARG A 152 16.55 -12.67 -7.00
CA ARG A 152 17.96 -12.80 -7.39
C ARG A 152 18.67 -13.94 -6.65
N LEU A 153 18.49 -14.07 -5.34
CA LEU A 153 19.10 -15.17 -4.56
C LEU A 153 18.59 -16.53 -5.04
N ILE A 154 17.30 -16.63 -5.33
CA ILE A 154 16.66 -17.84 -5.86
C ILE A 154 17.17 -18.13 -7.28
N GLY A 155 17.17 -17.12 -8.15
CA GLY A 155 17.65 -17.26 -9.54
C GLY A 155 19.13 -17.62 -9.65
N ALA A 156 19.96 -17.16 -8.70
CA ALA A 156 21.38 -17.51 -8.61
C ALA A 156 21.64 -18.87 -7.94
N GLY A 157 20.62 -19.52 -7.38
CA GLY A 157 20.76 -20.79 -6.65
C GLY A 157 21.50 -20.67 -5.31
N VAL A 158 21.71 -19.44 -4.81
CA VAL A 158 22.39 -19.18 -3.53
C VAL A 158 21.49 -19.55 -2.36
N ALA A 159 20.17 -19.42 -2.53
CA ALA A 159 19.19 -19.82 -1.53
C ALA A 159 17.91 -20.34 -2.20
N GLN A 160 17.29 -21.36 -1.61
CA GLN A 160 16.04 -21.94 -2.10
C GLN A 160 15.08 -22.19 -0.94
N PRO A 161 13.93 -21.51 -0.88
CA PRO A 161 12.90 -21.81 0.11
C PRO A 161 12.35 -23.23 -0.07
N THR A 162 11.97 -23.88 1.03
CA THR A 162 11.47 -25.27 1.07
C THR A 162 10.32 -25.57 0.09
N GLY A 163 9.52 -24.55 -0.26
CA GLY A 163 8.36 -24.68 -1.16
C GLY A 163 8.59 -24.27 -2.61
N TYR A 164 9.83 -24.02 -3.04
CA TYR A 164 10.17 -23.57 -4.39
C TYR A 164 10.81 -24.70 -5.20
N SER A 165 10.29 -25.02 -6.39
CA SER A 165 10.74 -26.10 -7.27
C SER A 165 10.89 -25.65 -8.73
#